data_AF-A0A2T6CWV3-F1
#
_entry.id   AF-A0A2T6CWV3-F1
#
_cell.length_a   1.000
_cell.length_b   1.000
_cell.length_c   1.000
_cell.angle_alpha   90.00
_cell.angle_beta   90.00
_cell.angle_gamma   90.00
#
_symmetry.space_group_name_H-M   'P 1'
#
loop_
_entity.id
_entity.type
_entity.pdbx_description
1 polymer ?
#
loop_
_entity_poly.entity_id
_entity_poly.type
_entity_poly.pdbx_seq_one_letter_code
_entity_poly.pdbx_strand_id
1 'polypeptide(L)'
;MCFGQQPCGFFPRRFLYAKFVSARRLQAEIGGEIVFFFHDADHDPRETQTILRHRKTGEPAQLNFGFVNKVQRKWSPLYLKRIADGWQANTARQLGAYVPAEWVERFRAVRATNVADFCLEMYRAMGLLEGVRVVRSSDPAVRRAACAVDDCFVDVPYAGEVVRARRIGGELKLHEGGDCYLTVPPIAYGPEQVTPTRDTRLRWMQSVIRCTHYIAGAGEQAYLRPEDAPEITFRQRDPIDRSDEAYVPGDPMISPRPVQP
;
A
#
# COMPACT_ATOMS: atom_id res chain seq x y z
N MET A 1 -4.41 -1.12 -17.77
CA MET A 1 -3.10 -1.33 -17.10
C MET A 1 -3.27 -1.33 -15.59
N CYS A 2 -2.45 -2.07 -14.86
CA CYS A 2 -2.55 -2.20 -13.42
C CYS A 2 -1.18 -2.06 -12.74
N PHE A 3 -1.17 -1.63 -11.49
CA PHE A 3 -0.06 -1.82 -10.57
C PHE A 3 -0.58 -2.01 -9.16
N GLY A 4 0.14 -2.81 -8.37
CA GLY A 4 -0.18 -3.07 -6.97
C GLY A 4 0.70 -2.25 -6.02
N GLN A 5 0.17 -1.82 -4.88
CA GLN A 5 0.99 -1.36 -3.75
C GLN A 5 0.20 -1.35 -2.45
N GLN A 6 0.87 -1.69 -1.33
CA GLN A 6 0.34 -1.45 0.02
C GLN A 6 0.28 0.06 0.32
N PRO A 7 -0.52 0.51 1.30
CA PRO A 7 -0.32 1.84 1.89
C PRO A 7 1.15 2.01 2.30
N CYS A 8 1.87 2.93 1.65
CA CYS A 8 3.32 3.10 1.86
C CYS A 8 3.68 4.53 2.27
N GLY A 9 3.12 4.98 3.38
CA GLY A 9 3.30 6.32 3.94
C GLY A 9 2.14 7.26 3.62
N PHE A 10 1.88 8.22 4.51
CA PHE A 10 0.83 9.23 4.29
C PHE A 10 1.22 10.20 3.18
N PHE A 11 2.52 10.45 2.98
CA PHE A 11 3.03 10.81 1.66
C PHE A 11 3.58 9.52 1.03
N PRO A 12 3.16 9.16 -0.20
CA PRO A 12 3.53 7.89 -0.79
C PRO A 12 5.04 7.84 -1.03
N ARG A 13 5.65 6.67 -0.84
CA ARG A 13 7.04 6.47 -1.26
C ARG A 13 7.21 6.77 -2.76
N ARG A 14 8.38 7.28 -3.12
CA ARG A 14 8.74 7.71 -4.48
C ARG A 14 8.58 6.59 -5.50
N PHE A 15 8.83 5.32 -5.15
CA PHE A 15 8.58 4.22 -6.08
C PHE A 15 7.09 4.07 -6.45
N LEU A 16 6.15 4.43 -5.56
CA LEU A 16 4.71 4.37 -5.85
C LEU A 16 4.35 5.53 -6.78
N TYR A 17 4.87 6.73 -6.53
CA TYR A 17 4.75 7.84 -7.47
C TYR A 17 5.27 7.46 -8.87
N ALA A 18 6.43 6.81 -8.96
CA ALA A 18 6.98 6.36 -10.24
C ALA A 18 6.05 5.34 -10.96
N LYS A 19 5.34 4.48 -10.23
CA LYS A 19 4.30 3.60 -10.82
C LYS A 19 3.14 4.41 -11.41
N PHE A 20 2.64 5.44 -10.72
CA PHE A 20 1.61 6.33 -11.26
C PHE A 20 2.07 7.03 -12.54
N VAL A 21 3.28 7.58 -12.56
CA VAL A 21 3.84 8.26 -13.75
C VAL A 21 4.00 7.27 -14.91
N SER A 22 4.56 6.09 -14.64
CA SER A 22 4.73 5.04 -15.66
C SER A 22 3.39 4.59 -16.24
N ALA A 23 2.35 4.50 -15.41
CA ALA A 23 1.00 4.13 -15.83
C ALA A 23 0.38 5.20 -16.73
N ARG A 24 0.53 6.48 -16.36
CA ARG A 24 0.04 7.58 -17.18
C ARG A 24 0.75 7.66 -18.54
N ARG A 25 2.07 7.43 -18.56
CA ARG A 25 2.82 7.36 -19.82
C ARG A 25 2.32 6.21 -20.71
N LEU A 26 2.20 5.01 -20.15
CA LEU A 26 1.66 3.86 -20.87
C LEU A 26 0.22 4.12 -21.36
N GLN A 27 -0.63 4.74 -20.54
CA GLN A 27 -1.98 5.12 -20.95
C GLN A 27 -1.98 6.11 -22.12
N ALA A 28 -1.06 7.06 -22.15
CA ALA A 28 -0.91 7.97 -23.29
C ALA A 28 -0.44 7.24 -24.56
N GLU A 29 0.36 6.18 -24.43
CA GLU A 29 0.85 5.37 -25.56
C GLU A 29 -0.21 4.44 -26.14
N ILE A 30 -0.97 3.73 -25.29
CA ILE A 30 -1.86 2.63 -25.73
C ILE A 30 -3.34 2.80 -25.32
N GLY A 31 -3.69 3.89 -24.64
CA GLY A 31 -5.03 4.12 -24.11
C GLY A 31 -5.41 3.18 -22.95
N GLY A 32 -6.71 3.09 -22.68
CA GLY A 32 -7.28 2.20 -21.67
C GLY A 32 -7.35 2.79 -20.25
N GLU A 33 -7.79 1.97 -19.29
CA GLU A 33 -7.96 2.36 -17.89
C GLU A 33 -6.69 2.08 -17.06
N ILE A 34 -6.34 3.01 -16.15
CA ILE A 34 -5.34 2.78 -15.10
C ILE A 34 -6.04 2.25 -13.85
N VAL A 35 -5.59 1.10 -13.37
CA VAL A 35 -6.05 0.47 -12.14
C VAL A 35 -4.94 0.48 -11.10
N PHE A 36 -5.21 1.08 -9.94
CA PHE A 36 -4.36 0.94 -8.76
C PHE A 36 -4.94 -0.12 -7.84
N PHE A 37 -4.28 -1.28 -7.78
CA PHE A 37 -4.65 -2.35 -6.87
C PHE A 37 -4.02 -2.12 -5.49
N PHE A 38 -4.80 -1.56 -4.59
CA PHE A 38 -4.37 -1.11 -3.28
C PHE A 38 -4.40 -2.25 -2.27
N HIS A 39 -3.22 -2.70 -1.82
CA HIS A 39 -3.04 -3.84 -0.92
C HIS A 39 -3.25 -3.47 0.55
N ASP A 40 -4.38 -2.84 0.86
CA ASP A 40 -4.75 -2.39 2.20
C ASP A 40 -5.15 -3.50 3.19
N ALA A 41 -5.29 -4.73 2.70
CA ALA A 41 -5.50 -5.90 3.55
C ALA A 41 -4.19 -6.43 4.15
N ASP A 42 -3.02 -5.96 3.69
CA ASP A 42 -1.77 -6.26 4.40
C ASP A 42 -1.78 -5.64 5.80
N HIS A 43 -0.95 -6.12 6.72
CA HIS A 43 -0.95 -5.69 8.12
C HIS A 43 0.36 -5.04 8.58
N ASP A 44 1.43 -5.08 7.77
CA ASP A 44 2.76 -4.61 8.19
C ASP A 44 2.80 -3.08 8.38
N PRO A 45 2.91 -2.58 9.62
CA PRO A 45 2.96 -1.14 9.90
C PRO A 45 4.30 -0.49 9.49
N ARG A 46 5.32 -1.28 9.13
CA ARG A 46 6.61 -0.73 8.66
C ARG A 46 6.49 -0.18 7.26
N GLU A 47 5.59 -0.73 6.44
CA GLU A 47 5.34 -0.21 5.10
C GLU A 47 4.77 1.21 5.12
N THR A 48 4.04 1.57 6.17
CA THR A 48 3.41 2.90 6.30
C THR A 48 4.35 3.98 6.82
N GLN A 49 5.63 3.66 7.02
CA GLN A 49 6.64 4.65 7.38
C GLN A 49 6.81 5.67 6.26
N THR A 50 6.77 6.95 6.64
CA THR A 50 6.95 8.10 5.75
C THR A 50 8.31 8.72 6.06
N ILE A 51 9.27 8.56 5.15
CA ILE A 51 10.61 9.12 5.29
C ILE A 51 10.66 10.47 4.56
N LEU A 52 10.82 11.56 5.30
CA LEU A 52 10.89 12.92 4.77
C LEU A 52 12.24 13.55 5.10
N ARG A 53 12.71 14.48 4.27
CA ARG A 53 13.95 15.21 4.55
C ARG A 53 13.66 16.58 5.14
N HIS A 54 14.42 16.95 6.15
CA HIS A 54 14.33 18.28 6.75
C HIS A 54 14.74 19.33 5.71
N ARG A 55 13.90 20.34 5.48
CA ARG A 55 14.04 21.29 4.36
C ARG A 55 15.32 22.14 4.42
N LYS A 56 15.88 22.35 5.61
CA LYS A 56 17.12 23.14 5.78
C LYS A 56 18.40 22.31 5.83
N THR A 57 18.34 21.10 6.38
CA THR A 57 19.54 20.29 6.66
C THR A 57 19.67 19.09 5.73
N GLY A 58 18.59 18.70 5.04
CA GLY A 58 18.56 17.51 4.20
C GLY A 58 18.48 16.19 4.97
N GLU A 59 18.62 16.19 6.29
CA GLU A 59 18.59 14.98 7.12
C GLU A 59 17.25 14.25 7.03
N PRO A 60 17.24 12.92 6.83
CA PRO A 60 16.01 12.15 6.77
C PRO A 60 15.42 11.96 8.18
N ALA A 61 14.10 12.08 8.27
CA ALA A 61 13.32 11.73 9.43
C ALA A 61 12.26 10.70 9.05
N GLN A 62 12.11 9.67 9.87
CA GLN A 62 11.11 8.64 9.69
C GLN A 62 9.91 8.91 10.60
N LEU A 63 8.76 9.18 9.99
CA LEU A 63 7.49 9.36 10.67
C LEU A 63 6.60 8.14 10.41
N ASN A 64 5.73 7.81 11.37
CA ASN A 64 4.74 6.74 11.18
C ASN A 64 3.46 7.07 11.95
N PHE A 65 2.41 6.32 11.65
CA PHE A 65 1.14 6.39 12.38
C PHE A 65 1.31 5.97 13.84
N GLY A 66 0.61 6.70 14.71
CA GLY A 66 0.25 6.20 16.05
C GLY A 66 -0.94 5.27 15.91
N PHE A 67 -0.91 4.14 16.61
CA PHE A 67 -1.98 3.13 16.55
C PHE A 67 -2.68 3.05 17.91
N VAL A 68 -3.99 2.80 17.90
CA VAL A 68 -4.81 2.78 19.13
C VAL A 68 -4.36 1.72 20.15
N ASN A 69 -3.80 0.59 19.69
CA ASN A 69 -3.24 -0.43 20.58
C ASN A 69 -2.21 -1.34 19.87
N LYS A 70 -1.56 -2.20 20.68
CA LYS A 70 -0.50 -3.11 20.22
C LYS A 70 -1.01 -4.22 19.30
N VAL A 71 -2.20 -4.76 19.55
CA VAL A 71 -2.81 -5.83 18.72
C VAL A 71 -3.00 -5.31 17.31
N GLN A 72 -3.62 -4.13 17.17
CA GLN A 72 -3.78 -3.50 15.88
C GLN A 72 -2.46 -3.19 15.20
N ARG A 73 -1.51 -2.59 15.94
CA ARG A 73 -0.18 -2.32 15.41
C ARG A 73 0.49 -3.59 14.86
N LYS A 74 0.35 -4.73 15.52
CA LYS A 74 1.05 -5.96 15.14
C LYS A 74 0.35 -6.74 14.03
N TRP A 75 -0.99 -6.87 14.10
CA TRP A 75 -1.69 -7.89 13.33
C TRP A 75 -2.94 -7.43 12.60
N SER A 76 -3.54 -6.29 12.94
CA SER A 76 -4.72 -5.83 12.18
C SER A 76 -4.33 -5.40 10.77
N PRO A 77 -5.15 -5.73 9.77
CA PRO A 77 -4.94 -5.25 8.41
C PRO A 77 -5.04 -3.72 8.35
N LEU A 78 -4.34 -3.09 7.41
CA LEU A 78 -4.16 -1.64 7.33
C LEU A 78 -5.49 -0.90 7.14
N TYR A 79 -6.49 -1.51 6.50
CA TYR A 79 -7.84 -0.95 6.34
C TYR A 79 -8.66 -0.91 7.64
N LEU A 80 -8.28 -1.68 8.67
CA LEU A 80 -8.92 -1.65 10.01
C LEU A 80 -8.01 -1.04 11.08
N LYS A 81 -6.74 -0.77 10.76
CA LYS A 81 -5.76 -0.26 11.70
C LYS A 81 -6.07 1.21 12.00
N ARG A 82 -6.70 1.44 13.15
CA ARG A 82 -7.15 2.75 13.63
C ARG A 82 -5.96 3.62 14.07
N ILE A 83 -6.06 4.89 13.74
CA ILE A 83 -5.09 5.92 14.08
C ILE A 83 -5.38 6.41 15.51
N ALA A 84 -4.33 6.57 16.32
CA ALA A 84 -4.45 7.06 17.69
C ALA A 84 -4.89 8.54 17.74
N ASP A 85 -5.76 8.87 18.70
CA ASP A 85 -6.23 10.24 18.91
C ASP A 85 -5.07 11.22 19.13
N GLY A 86 -5.21 12.42 18.57
CA GLY A 86 -4.19 13.47 18.65
C GLY A 86 -2.93 13.22 17.80
N TRP A 87 -2.75 12.03 17.20
CA TRP A 87 -1.58 11.74 16.36
C TRP A 87 -1.46 12.73 15.20
N GLN A 88 -2.55 12.98 14.47
CA GLN A 88 -2.53 13.86 13.30
C GLN A 88 -2.15 15.30 13.70
N ALA A 89 -2.74 15.83 14.78
CA ALA A 89 -2.41 17.16 15.27
C ALA A 89 -0.93 17.25 15.71
N ASN A 90 -0.41 16.21 16.36
CA ASN A 90 0.99 16.15 16.79
C ASN A 90 1.96 16.09 15.60
N THR A 91 1.69 15.22 14.63
CA THR A 91 2.48 15.10 13.40
C THR A 91 2.46 16.40 12.60
N ALA A 92 1.29 17.02 12.43
CA ALA A 92 1.14 18.25 11.68
C ALA A 92 1.97 19.42 12.25
N ARG A 93 2.17 19.48 13.57
CA ARG A 93 3.04 20.50 14.21
C ARG A 93 4.51 20.37 13.79
N GLN A 94 4.95 19.16 13.44
CA GLN A 94 6.33 18.88 13.06
C GLN A 94 6.54 18.96 11.54
N LEU A 95 5.49 18.73 10.74
CA LEU A 95 5.57 18.63 9.28
C LEU A 95 6.11 19.87 8.58
N GLY A 96 5.93 21.08 9.14
CA GLY A 96 6.43 22.32 8.52
C GLY A 96 7.95 22.36 8.31
N ALA A 97 8.70 21.56 9.08
CA ALA A 97 10.14 21.41 8.92
C ALA A 97 10.53 20.54 7.70
N TYR A 98 9.58 19.78 7.15
CA TYR A 98 9.79 18.75 6.14
C TYR A 98 9.07 19.04 4.82
N VAL A 99 7.89 19.67 4.87
CA VAL A 99 7.07 19.97 3.70
C VAL A 99 6.64 21.44 3.66
N PRO A 100 6.34 21.99 2.46
CA PRO A 100 5.69 23.29 2.33
C PRO A 100 4.36 23.38 3.11
N ALA A 101 3.96 24.60 3.49
CA ALA A 101 2.76 24.85 4.31
C ALA A 101 1.49 24.28 3.67
N GLU A 102 1.37 24.33 2.35
CA GLU A 102 0.22 23.76 1.63
C GLU A 102 0.01 22.27 1.96
N TRP A 103 1.08 21.49 2.07
CA TRP A 103 1.00 20.06 2.34
C TRP A 103 0.72 19.77 3.80
N VAL A 104 1.11 20.68 4.71
CA VAL A 104 0.68 20.61 6.11
C VAL A 104 -0.84 20.82 6.20
N GLU A 105 -1.38 21.79 5.47
CA GLU A 105 -2.83 22.06 5.49
C GLU A 105 -3.63 20.93 4.83
N ARG A 106 -3.17 20.37 3.72
CA ARG A 106 -3.77 19.16 3.12
C ARG A 106 -3.75 17.99 4.10
N PHE A 107 -2.64 17.78 4.79
CA PHE A 107 -2.52 16.74 5.82
C PHE A 107 -3.50 16.97 6.99
N ARG A 108 -3.70 18.21 7.45
CA ARG A 108 -4.68 18.54 8.50
C ARG A 108 -6.14 18.31 8.05
N ALA A 109 -6.41 18.45 6.76
CA ALA A 109 -7.75 18.33 6.21
C ALA A 109 -8.24 16.87 6.09
N VAL A 110 -7.33 15.89 6.09
CA VAL A 110 -7.67 14.46 6.05
C VAL A 110 -8.54 14.08 7.25
N ARG A 111 -9.62 13.33 7.00
CA ARG A 111 -10.61 12.93 8.02
C ARG A 111 -10.65 11.42 8.29
N ALA A 112 -9.89 10.64 7.53
CA ALA A 112 -9.77 9.21 7.72
C ALA A 112 -9.32 8.82 9.15
N THR A 113 -9.94 7.78 9.68
CA THR A 113 -9.68 7.26 11.03
C THR A 113 -8.83 5.99 11.04
N ASN A 114 -8.58 5.40 9.85
CA ASN A 114 -7.68 4.28 9.66
C ASN A 114 -6.55 4.61 8.67
N VAL A 115 -5.49 3.83 8.74
CA VAL A 115 -4.24 4.07 8.01
C VAL A 115 -4.43 4.01 6.49
N ALA A 116 -5.16 3.01 5.98
CA ALA A 116 -5.32 2.84 4.54
C ALA A 116 -6.09 4.01 3.91
N ASP A 117 -7.19 4.43 4.55
CA ASP A 117 -8.00 5.54 4.07
C ASP A 117 -7.26 6.87 4.20
N PHE A 118 -6.47 7.05 5.26
CA PHE A 118 -5.64 8.25 5.42
C PHE A 118 -4.64 8.39 4.27
N CYS A 119 -3.96 7.29 3.91
CA CYS A 119 -3.07 7.27 2.76
C CYS A 119 -3.82 7.60 1.45
N LEU A 120 -4.98 6.98 1.20
CA LEU A 120 -5.75 7.27 -0.03
C LEU A 120 -6.24 8.71 -0.09
N GLU A 121 -6.72 9.28 1.02
CA GLU A 121 -7.13 10.69 1.08
C GLU A 121 -5.96 11.62 0.78
N MET A 122 -4.77 11.35 1.33
CA MET A 122 -3.57 12.09 1.00
C MET A 122 -3.19 11.95 -0.48
N TYR A 123 -3.20 10.73 -1.03
CA TYR A 123 -2.84 10.50 -2.43
C TYR A 123 -3.83 11.20 -3.38
N ARG A 124 -5.11 11.26 -3.00
CA ARG A 124 -6.15 12.03 -3.68
C ARG A 124 -5.88 13.53 -3.59
N ALA A 125 -5.56 14.06 -2.41
CA ALA A 125 -5.21 15.47 -2.20
C ALA A 125 -3.98 15.91 -2.99
N MET A 126 -3.10 14.95 -3.33
CA MET A 126 -1.92 15.14 -4.19
C MET A 126 -2.20 15.00 -5.69
N GLY A 127 -3.45 14.72 -6.11
CA GLY A 127 -3.81 14.54 -7.52
C GLY A 127 -3.31 13.22 -8.14
N LEU A 128 -2.81 12.28 -7.33
CA LEU A 128 -2.25 11.02 -7.85
C LEU A 128 -3.33 10.05 -8.34
N LEU A 129 -4.54 10.17 -7.81
CA LEU A 129 -5.65 9.27 -8.12
C LEU A 129 -6.58 9.79 -9.24
N GLU A 130 -6.27 10.94 -9.83
CA GLU A 130 -7.02 11.47 -10.98
C GLU A 130 -6.90 10.53 -12.18
N GLY A 131 -8.05 10.12 -12.73
CA GLY A 131 -8.12 9.16 -13.84
C GLY A 131 -7.74 7.72 -13.47
N VAL A 132 -7.59 7.40 -12.18
CA VAL A 132 -7.18 6.08 -11.69
C VAL A 132 -8.32 5.40 -10.94
N ARG A 133 -8.68 4.19 -11.37
CA ARG A 133 -9.61 3.34 -10.61
C ARG A 133 -8.85 2.65 -9.48
N VAL A 134 -9.27 2.89 -8.24
CA VAL A 134 -8.72 2.22 -7.06
C VAL A 134 -9.51 0.93 -6.80
N VAL A 135 -8.82 -0.21 -6.73
CA VAL A 135 -9.38 -1.50 -6.33
C VAL A 135 -8.72 -1.92 -5.03
N ARG A 136 -9.52 -2.15 -3.99
CA ARG A 136 -9.00 -2.48 -2.65
C ARG A 136 -8.92 -3.99 -2.48
N SER A 137 -7.81 -4.47 -1.96
CA SER A 137 -7.66 -5.89 -1.58
C SER A 137 -8.56 -6.29 -0.40
N SER A 138 -9.01 -5.31 0.38
CA SER A 138 -9.95 -5.49 1.50
C SER A 138 -11.42 -5.57 1.08
N ASP A 139 -11.76 -5.19 -0.16
CA ASP A 139 -13.15 -5.12 -0.62
C ASP A 139 -13.76 -6.53 -0.64
N PRO A 140 -14.83 -6.79 0.14
CA PRO A 140 -15.51 -8.08 0.16
C PRO A 140 -15.96 -8.56 -1.22
N ALA A 141 -16.35 -7.66 -2.13
CA ALA A 141 -16.74 -8.03 -3.49
C ALA A 141 -15.56 -8.54 -4.31
N VAL A 142 -14.40 -7.87 -4.21
CA VAL A 142 -13.15 -8.33 -4.84
C VAL A 142 -12.75 -9.70 -4.29
N ARG A 143 -12.81 -9.87 -2.97
CA ARG A 143 -12.43 -11.12 -2.30
C ARG A 143 -13.33 -12.30 -2.66
N ARG A 144 -14.65 -12.09 -2.78
CA ARG A 144 -15.60 -13.11 -3.24
C ARG A 144 -15.43 -13.48 -4.71
N ALA A 145 -15.09 -12.50 -5.56
CA ALA A 145 -14.93 -12.73 -6.99
C ALA A 145 -13.59 -13.37 -7.36
N ALA A 146 -12.59 -13.25 -6.49
CA ALA A 146 -11.26 -13.78 -6.74
C ALA A 146 -11.21 -15.32 -6.68
N CYS A 147 -10.26 -15.91 -7.40
CA CYS A 147 -10.01 -17.34 -7.34
C CYS A 147 -9.59 -17.79 -5.93
N ALA A 148 -9.91 -19.03 -5.56
CA ALA A 148 -9.43 -19.63 -4.32
C ALA A 148 -7.90 -19.74 -4.29
N VAL A 149 -7.33 -19.55 -3.10
CA VAL A 149 -5.89 -19.66 -2.82
C VAL A 149 -5.67 -20.36 -1.49
N ASP A 150 -4.75 -21.32 -1.44
CA ASP A 150 -4.46 -22.08 -0.22
C ASP A 150 -3.46 -21.38 0.69
N ASP A 151 -2.37 -20.84 0.12
CA ASP A 151 -1.44 -19.96 0.84
C ASP A 151 -2.08 -18.56 0.92
N CYS A 152 -2.71 -18.30 2.05
CA CYS A 152 -3.55 -17.14 2.26
C CYS A 152 -3.51 -16.64 3.71
N PHE A 153 -4.09 -15.47 3.89
CA PHE A 153 -4.44 -14.89 5.16
C PHE A 153 -5.95 -14.77 5.30
N VAL A 154 -6.43 -14.82 6.54
CA VAL A 154 -7.84 -14.71 6.92
C VAL A 154 -8.00 -13.64 7.99
N ASP A 155 -8.91 -12.70 7.76
CA ASP A 155 -9.31 -11.71 8.75
C ASP A 155 -10.23 -12.36 9.81
N VAL A 156 -9.79 -12.43 11.06
CA VAL A 156 -10.50 -13.13 12.16
C VAL A 156 -10.50 -12.31 13.46
N PRO A 157 -11.47 -12.51 14.36
CA PRO A 157 -11.48 -11.83 15.66
C PRO A 157 -10.41 -12.39 16.59
N TYR A 158 -9.68 -11.51 17.28
CA TYR A 158 -8.72 -11.84 18.32
C TYR A 158 -8.51 -10.66 19.27
N ALA A 159 -8.58 -10.90 20.58
CA ALA A 159 -8.34 -9.90 21.63
C ALA A 159 -9.12 -8.57 21.43
N GLY A 160 -10.39 -8.66 21.01
CA GLY A 160 -11.26 -7.50 20.78
C GLY A 160 -11.01 -6.75 19.47
N GLU A 161 -10.11 -7.23 18.62
CA GLU A 161 -9.79 -6.65 17.31
C GLU A 161 -9.99 -7.66 16.18
N VAL A 162 -9.99 -7.19 14.94
CA VAL A 162 -9.83 -8.05 13.76
C VAL A 162 -8.35 -8.11 13.39
N VAL A 163 -7.82 -9.32 13.25
CA VAL A 163 -6.42 -9.60 12.92
C VAL A 163 -6.32 -10.39 11.62
N ARG A 164 -5.23 -10.17 10.88
CA ARG A 164 -4.93 -10.89 9.63
C ARG A 164 -4.06 -12.11 9.93
N ALA A 165 -4.68 -13.26 10.16
CA ALA A 165 -3.98 -14.51 10.49
C ALA A 165 -3.57 -15.28 9.23
N ARG A 166 -2.35 -15.81 9.18
CA ARG A 166 -1.90 -16.67 8.07
C ARG A 166 -2.46 -18.08 8.26
N ARG A 167 -2.94 -18.71 7.18
CA ARG A 167 -3.30 -20.13 7.18
C ARG A 167 -2.03 -20.97 7.02
N ILE A 168 -1.69 -21.77 8.01
CA ILE A 168 -0.50 -22.64 8.01
C ILE A 168 -0.90 -24.02 8.53
N GLY A 169 -0.78 -25.06 7.70
CA GLY A 169 -1.11 -26.43 8.10
C GLY A 169 -2.58 -26.61 8.52
N GLY A 170 -3.50 -25.82 7.96
CA GLY A 170 -4.91 -25.82 8.35
C GLY A 170 -5.24 -24.95 9.58
N GLU A 171 -4.24 -24.51 10.33
CA GLU A 171 -4.40 -23.61 11.47
C GLU A 171 -4.29 -22.14 11.05
N LEU A 172 -4.84 -21.25 11.87
CA LEU A 172 -4.70 -19.80 11.70
C LEU A 172 -3.66 -19.29 12.70
N LYS A 173 -2.63 -18.60 12.19
CA LYS A 173 -1.48 -18.17 13.00
C LYS A 173 -1.16 -16.68 12.81
N LEU A 174 -0.82 -16.04 13.91
CA LEU A 174 -0.30 -14.68 13.97
C LEU A 174 1.22 -14.72 14.15
N HIS A 175 1.96 -14.01 13.31
CA HIS A 175 3.43 -13.98 13.39
C HIS A 175 3.89 -13.08 14.54
N GLU A 176 4.75 -13.60 15.41
CA GLU A 176 5.26 -12.85 16.56
C GLU A 176 6.64 -12.22 16.34
N GLY A 177 7.32 -12.58 15.25
CA GLY A 177 8.73 -12.29 15.00
C GLY A 177 9.57 -13.57 15.00
N GLY A 178 10.60 -13.63 14.15
CA GLY A 178 11.41 -14.85 13.99
C GLY A 178 10.55 -16.05 13.57
N ASP A 179 10.79 -17.22 14.18
CA ASP A 179 10.00 -18.43 13.98
C ASP A 179 8.88 -18.61 15.04
N CYS A 180 8.48 -17.52 15.71
CA CYS A 180 7.44 -17.56 16.74
C CYS A 180 6.06 -17.22 16.15
N TYR A 181 5.07 -18.05 16.49
CA TYR A 181 3.70 -17.91 16.03
C TYR A 181 2.72 -18.14 17.17
N LEU A 182 1.66 -17.35 17.20
CA LEU A 182 0.51 -17.55 18.06
C LEU A 182 -0.62 -18.17 17.22
N THR A 183 -1.10 -19.34 17.62
CA THR A 183 -2.28 -19.96 17.01
C THR A 183 -3.54 -19.30 17.56
N VAL A 184 -4.41 -18.81 16.68
CA VAL A 184 -5.73 -18.28 17.08
C VAL A 184 -6.77 -19.39 17.07
N PRO A 185 -7.83 -19.29 17.89
CA PRO A 185 -8.89 -20.30 17.92
C PRO A 185 -9.47 -20.54 16.51
N PRO A 186 -9.78 -21.80 16.17
CA PRO A 186 -10.40 -22.11 14.88
C PRO A 186 -11.77 -21.42 14.80
N ILE A 187 -12.04 -20.82 13.66
CA ILE A 187 -13.31 -20.17 13.35
C ILE A 187 -13.66 -20.44 11.89
N ALA A 188 -14.95 -20.59 11.60
CA ALA A 188 -15.40 -20.63 10.21
C ALA A 188 -15.18 -19.26 9.56
N TYR A 189 -14.79 -19.26 8.29
CA TYR A 189 -14.60 -18.04 7.51
C TYR A 189 -15.04 -18.23 6.06
N GLY A 190 -15.47 -17.14 5.44
CA GLY A 190 -15.84 -17.06 4.04
C GLY A 190 -14.76 -16.45 3.16
N PRO A 191 -14.92 -16.52 1.82
CA PRO A 191 -13.99 -15.90 0.87
C PRO A 191 -13.83 -14.39 1.10
N GLU A 192 -14.83 -13.69 1.61
CA GLU A 192 -14.78 -12.26 1.96
C GLU A 192 -13.77 -11.90 3.06
N GLN A 193 -13.24 -12.89 3.79
CA GLN A 193 -12.19 -12.70 4.79
C GLN A 193 -10.80 -13.06 4.27
N VAL A 194 -10.71 -13.65 3.08
CA VAL A 194 -9.48 -14.24 2.54
C VAL A 194 -8.71 -13.22 1.70
N THR A 195 -7.40 -13.15 1.92
CA THR A 195 -6.46 -12.42 1.05
C THR A 195 -5.21 -13.24 0.77
N PRO A 196 -4.57 -13.06 -0.40
CA PRO A 196 -3.43 -13.89 -0.78
C PRO A 196 -2.17 -13.53 0.03
N THR A 197 -1.24 -14.48 0.12
CA THR A 197 0.16 -14.15 0.44
C THR A 197 0.82 -13.45 -0.74
N ARG A 198 2.10 -13.06 -0.59
CA ARG A 198 2.86 -12.44 -1.68
C ARG A 198 2.90 -13.33 -2.93
N ASP A 199 3.11 -14.63 -2.74
CA ASP A 199 3.43 -15.54 -3.83
C ASP A 199 2.19 -15.94 -4.64
N THR A 200 0.98 -15.87 -4.06
CA THR A 200 -0.29 -16.14 -4.75
C THR A 200 -1.03 -14.87 -5.17
N ARG A 201 -0.47 -13.69 -4.87
CA ARG A 201 -1.13 -12.38 -5.06
C ARG A 201 -1.45 -12.06 -6.51
N LEU A 202 -0.52 -12.34 -7.42
CA LEU A 202 -0.67 -11.98 -8.83
C LEU A 202 -1.86 -12.72 -9.44
N ARG A 203 -1.90 -14.05 -9.32
CA ARG A 203 -3.01 -14.90 -9.79
C ARG A 203 -4.35 -14.46 -9.19
N TRP A 204 -4.37 -14.23 -7.88
CA TRP A 204 -5.57 -13.80 -7.15
C TRP A 204 -6.11 -12.47 -7.68
N MET A 205 -5.24 -11.45 -7.78
CA MET A 205 -5.58 -10.14 -8.32
C MET A 205 -6.06 -10.25 -9.77
N GLN A 206 -5.32 -10.98 -10.61
CA GLN A 206 -5.58 -11.06 -12.04
C GLN A 206 -6.90 -11.77 -12.35
N SER A 207 -7.32 -12.73 -11.52
CA SER A 207 -8.63 -13.38 -11.65
C SER A 207 -9.81 -12.39 -11.61
N VAL A 208 -9.63 -11.23 -10.96
CA VAL A 208 -10.62 -10.15 -10.84
C VAL A 208 -10.33 -8.99 -11.77
N ILE A 209 -9.11 -8.44 -11.75
CA ILE A 209 -8.78 -7.20 -12.47
C ILE A 209 -8.62 -7.44 -13.97
N ARG A 210 -8.11 -8.62 -14.36
CA ARG A 210 -7.89 -9.01 -15.76
C ARG A 210 -7.14 -7.93 -16.55
N CYS A 211 -6.07 -7.39 -15.98
CA CYS A 211 -5.29 -6.38 -16.66
C CYS A 211 -4.49 -6.99 -17.82
N THR A 212 -4.30 -6.23 -18.90
CA THR A 212 -3.44 -6.64 -20.03
C THR A 212 -1.99 -6.24 -19.84
N HIS A 213 -1.74 -5.24 -18.99
CA HIS A 213 -0.42 -4.70 -18.70
C HIS A 213 -0.25 -4.48 -17.20
N TYR A 214 0.87 -4.92 -16.64
CA TYR A 214 1.20 -4.74 -15.23
C TYR A 214 2.52 -3.98 -15.07
N ILE A 215 2.51 -2.92 -14.25
CA ILE A 215 3.70 -2.10 -14.00
C ILE A 215 4.37 -2.60 -12.73
N ALA A 216 5.49 -3.30 -12.91
CA ALA A 216 6.27 -3.88 -11.84
C ALA A 216 7.31 -2.90 -11.28
N GLY A 217 7.38 -2.80 -9.96
CA GLY A 217 8.51 -2.21 -9.24
C GLY A 217 9.79 -3.04 -9.38
N ALA A 218 10.94 -2.42 -9.17
CA ALA A 218 12.25 -3.08 -9.27
C ALA A 218 12.35 -4.36 -8.41
N GLY A 219 11.87 -4.31 -7.15
CA GLY A 219 11.87 -5.47 -6.26
C GLY A 219 10.77 -6.50 -6.55
N GLU A 220 9.67 -6.10 -7.20
CA GLU A 220 8.58 -7.02 -7.57
C GLU A 220 9.02 -8.02 -8.63
N GLN A 221 9.87 -7.59 -9.57
CA GLN A 221 10.36 -8.45 -10.65
C GLN A 221 11.10 -9.69 -10.16
N ALA A 222 11.71 -9.63 -8.97
CA ALA A 222 12.47 -10.76 -8.42
C ALA A 222 11.58 -11.92 -7.94
N TYR A 223 10.27 -11.68 -7.73
CA TYR A 223 9.37 -12.69 -7.20
C TYR A 223 8.05 -12.86 -7.97
N LEU A 224 7.73 -11.96 -8.89
CA LEU A 224 6.61 -12.16 -9.80
C LEU A 224 6.85 -13.41 -10.64
N ARG A 225 5.83 -14.25 -10.73
CA ARG A 225 5.81 -15.48 -11.52
C ARG A 225 4.97 -15.24 -12.78
N PRO A 226 5.57 -14.95 -13.94
CA PRO A 226 4.81 -14.68 -15.16
C PRO A 226 3.85 -15.82 -15.53
N GLU A 227 4.17 -17.05 -15.15
CA GLU A 227 3.32 -18.23 -15.33
C GLU A 227 1.98 -18.16 -14.58
N ASP A 228 1.86 -17.34 -13.53
CA ASP A 228 0.60 -17.15 -12.80
C ASP A 228 -0.39 -16.24 -13.56
N ALA A 229 0.09 -15.50 -14.56
CA ALA A 229 -0.70 -14.59 -15.39
C ALA A 229 -0.05 -14.39 -16.78
N PRO A 230 0.02 -15.44 -17.62
CA PRO A 230 0.74 -15.42 -18.89
C PRO A 230 0.18 -14.42 -19.91
N GLU A 231 -1.06 -13.96 -19.72
CA GLU A 231 -1.71 -12.95 -20.54
C GLU A 231 -1.24 -11.51 -20.26
N ILE A 232 -0.48 -11.29 -19.17
CA ILE A 232 -0.02 -9.96 -18.78
C ILE A 232 1.27 -9.59 -19.51
N THR A 233 1.27 -8.43 -20.14
CA THR A 233 2.50 -7.76 -20.56
C THR A 233 3.10 -6.96 -19.40
N PHE A 234 4.24 -7.40 -18.87
CA PHE A 234 4.93 -6.67 -17.81
C PHE A 234 5.69 -5.45 -18.35
N ARG A 235 5.57 -4.34 -17.63
CA ARG A 235 6.30 -3.10 -17.86
C ARG A 235 7.06 -2.73 -16.59
N GLN A 236 8.30 -2.29 -16.73
CA GLN A 236 9.05 -1.80 -15.59
C GLN A 236 8.60 -0.37 -15.27
N ARG A 237 8.46 -0.05 -13.98
CA ARG A 237 8.33 1.36 -13.58
C ARG A 237 9.60 2.11 -13.94
N ASP A 238 9.47 3.41 -14.15
CA ASP A 238 10.62 4.30 -14.33
C ASP A 238 11.55 4.27 -13.11
N PRO A 239 12.88 4.36 -13.33
CA PRO A 239 13.84 4.60 -12.26
C PRO A 239 13.52 5.87 -11.49
N ILE A 240 13.76 5.87 -10.18
CA ILE A 240 13.60 7.06 -9.35
C ILE A 240 14.59 7.02 -8.20
N ASP A 241 15.31 8.12 -7.98
CA ASP A 241 16.25 8.27 -6.88
C ASP A 241 15.52 8.30 -5.54
N ARG A 242 16.18 7.74 -4.51
CA ARG A 242 15.66 7.69 -3.13
C ARG A 242 14.26 7.06 -3.08
N SER A 243 14.11 5.91 -3.73
CA SER A 243 12.82 5.26 -3.98
C SER A 243 11.96 5.04 -2.72
N ASP A 244 12.59 4.84 -1.56
CA ASP A 244 11.93 4.59 -0.29
C ASP A 244 11.56 5.86 0.50
N GLU A 245 12.03 7.03 0.05
CA GLU A 245 11.63 8.31 0.62
C GLU A 245 10.27 8.75 0.09
N ALA A 246 9.57 9.58 0.87
CA ALA A 246 8.29 10.14 0.49
C ALA A 246 8.42 11.07 -0.72
N TYR A 247 7.43 10.99 -1.61
CA TYR A 247 7.21 11.95 -2.66
C TYR A 247 6.38 13.11 -2.13
N VAL A 248 6.89 14.33 -2.28
CA VAL A 248 6.18 15.58 -1.97
C VAL A 248 6.33 16.50 -3.18
N PRO A 249 5.24 16.93 -3.82
CA PRO A 249 5.32 17.87 -4.93
C PRO A 249 6.06 19.15 -4.56
N GLY A 250 6.86 19.67 -5.49
CA GLY A 250 7.66 20.88 -5.28
C GLY A 250 8.95 20.67 -4.48
N ASP A 251 9.32 19.44 -4.12
CA ASP A 251 10.67 19.15 -3.63
C ASP A 251 11.69 19.39 -4.78
N PRO A 252 12.60 20.37 -4.65
CA PRO A 252 13.54 20.78 -5.72
C PRO A 252 14.52 19.67 -6.12
N MET A 253 14.60 18.60 -5.32
CA MET A 253 15.39 17.41 -5.65
C MET A 253 14.58 16.37 -6.47
N ILE A 254 13.45 16.78 -7.05
CA ILE A 254 12.62 16.04 -8.01
C ILE A 254 12.62 16.81 -9.32
N SER A 255 13.78 16.91 -9.97
CA SER A 255 13.80 17.23 -11.39
C SER A 255 13.93 15.91 -12.14
N PRO A 256 12.99 15.53 -13.02
CA PRO A 256 13.29 14.48 -13.98
C PRO A 256 14.51 14.95 -14.75
N ARG A 257 15.61 14.19 -14.71
CA ARG A 257 16.70 14.48 -15.66
C ARG A 257 16.07 14.45 -17.04
N PRO A 258 16.27 15.47 -17.90
CA PRO A 258 15.89 15.37 -19.29
C PRO A 258 16.54 14.10 -19.83
N VAL A 259 15.74 13.19 -20.37
CA VAL A 259 16.28 12.12 -21.20
C VAL A 259 16.90 12.84 -22.39
N GLN A 260 18.23 12.84 -22.47
CA GLN A 260 18.91 13.36 -23.66
C GLN A 260 18.49 12.50 -24.86
N PRO A 261 18.24 13.13 -26.02
CA PRO A 261 17.86 12.43 -27.25
C PRO A 261 18.94 11.45 -27.73
#